data_AF-A0A7H4LU94-F1
#
_entry.id   AF-A0A7H4LU94-F1
#
_cell.length_a   1.000
_cell.length_b   1.000
_cell.length_c   1.000
_cell.angle_alpha   90.00
_cell.angle_beta   90.00
_cell.angle_gamma   90.00
#
_symmetry.space_group_name_H-M   'P 1'
#
loop_
_entity.id
_entity.type
_entity.pdbx_description
1 polymer ?
#
loop_
_entity_poly.entity_id
_entity_poly.type
_entity_poly.pdbx_seq_one_letter_code
_entity_poly.pdbx_strand_id
1 'polypeptide(L)'
;MARMWPVDGVIGENGGLFFRRTADGHGIEHHYWHAEDATASVAARLRTIADRVLAALPEARLADDQPFRLTSLAFARPADPVLERRIVNTLRQAGADATVNNLWVLGWLGGYDKLTMTRRTLAQHYGVDIDREREAILYSGDSTNDAPMFAFFKHTVGVSTVRQYLDQLPVAPAG
;
A
#
# COMPACT_ATOMS: atom_id res chain seq x y z
N MET A 1 -7.35 11.08 9.53
CA MET A 1 -6.05 11.67 9.12
C MET A 1 -6.21 12.75 8.06
N ALA A 2 -6.86 12.49 6.91
CA ALA A 2 -7.00 13.49 5.83
C ALA A 2 -7.57 14.85 6.28
N ARG A 3 -8.53 14.89 7.23
CA ARG A 3 -9.07 16.13 7.82
C ARG A 3 -8.21 16.78 8.91
N MET A 4 -7.29 16.04 9.51
CA MET A 4 -6.51 16.48 10.69
C MET A 4 -5.16 17.11 10.32
N TRP A 5 -4.67 16.84 9.11
CA TRP A 5 -3.37 17.32 8.61
C TRP A 5 -3.59 18.21 7.37
N PRO A 6 -2.76 19.24 7.15
CA PRO A 6 -2.86 20.12 5.99
C PRO A 6 -2.34 19.42 4.72
N VAL A 7 -3.01 18.32 4.35
CA VAL A 7 -2.74 17.53 3.15
C VAL A 7 -3.96 17.60 2.23
N ASP A 8 -3.70 17.74 0.93
CA ASP A 8 -4.76 17.80 -0.09
C ASP A 8 -5.41 16.44 -0.32
N GLY A 9 -4.64 15.36 -0.15
CA GLY A 9 -5.15 14.01 -0.25
C GLY A 9 -4.20 12.96 0.31
N VAL A 10 -4.72 11.74 0.42
CA VAL A 10 -4.04 10.60 1.04
C VAL A 10 -4.27 9.36 0.19
N ILE A 11 -3.20 8.75 -0.30
CA ILE A 11 -3.24 7.41 -0.87
C ILE A 11 -3.17 6.40 0.28
N GLY A 12 -4.18 5.55 0.38
CA GLY A 12 -4.32 4.53 1.41
C GLY A 12 -4.00 3.12 0.89
N GLU A 13 -3.77 2.20 1.83
CA GLU A 13 -3.73 0.75 1.57
C GLU A 13 -2.84 0.34 0.38
N ASN A 14 -1.61 0.85 0.34
CA ASN A 14 -0.62 0.58 -0.70
C ASN A 14 -1.06 0.99 -2.13
N GLY A 15 -2.06 1.86 -2.27
CA GLY A 15 -2.58 2.30 -3.57
C GLY A 15 -4.01 1.85 -3.87
N GLY A 16 -4.67 1.13 -2.95
CA GLY A 16 -6.03 0.64 -3.19
C GLY A 16 -7.09 1.74 -3.23
N LEU A 17 -6.80 2.90 -2.62
CA LEU A 17 -7.71 4.04 -2.60
C LEU A 17 -6.97 5.37 -2.40
N PHE A 18 -7.66 6.44 -2.75
CA PHE A 18 -7.24 7.82 -2.56
C PHE A 18 -8.39 8.63 -1.98
N PHE A 19 -8.11 9.33 -0.88
CA PHE A 19 -9.01 10.30 -0.27
C PHE A 19 -8.55 11.71 -0.63
N ARG A 20 -9.45 12.54 -1.13
CA ARG A 20 -9.17 13.95 -1.43
C ARG A 20 -10.08 14.86 -0.62
N ARG A 21 -9.56 15.98 -0.13
CA ARG A 21 -10.45 17.02 0.43
C ARG A 21 -11.24 17.66 -0.71
N THR A 22 -12.53 17.90 -0.49
CA THR A 22 -13.34 18.71 -1.41
C THR A 22 -12.83 20.15 -1.45
N ALA A 23 -13.12 20.88 -2.53
CA ALA A 23 -12.64 22.25 -2.70
C ALA A 23 -13.14 23.23 -1.62
N ASP A 24 -14.30 22.95 -1.00
CA ASP A 24 -14.84 23.69 0.13
C ASP A 24 -14.17 23.35 1.48
N GLY A 25 -13.26 22.37 1.50
CA GLY A 25 -12.52 21.94 2.69
C GLY A 25 -13.32 21.13 3.71
N HIS A 26 -14.62 20.94 3.49
CA HIS A 26 -15.53 20.34 4.47
C HIS A 26 -15.84 18.87 4.20
N GLY A 27 -15.69 18.38 2.97
CA GLY A 27 -15.94 17.00 2.56
C GLY A 27 -14.67 16.17 2.30
N ILE A 28 -14.86 14.88 2.05
CA ILE A 28 -13.83 13.97 1.57
C ILE A 28 -14.41 13.20 0.38
N GLU A 29 -13.71 13.23 -0.75
CA GLU A 29 -13.99 12.41 -1.93
C GLU A 29 -13.21 11.10 -1.84
N HIS A 30 -13.84 10.01 -2.27
CA HIS A 30 -13.28 8.67 -2.20
C HIS A 30 -13.05 8.16 -3.63
N HIS A 31 -11.81 7.81 -3.95
CA HIS A 31 -11.44 7.26 -5.25
C HIS A 31 -10.80 5.90 -5.04
N TYR A 32 -11.45 4.83 -5.51
CA TYR A 32 -10.93 3.47 -5.38
C TYR A 32 -10.13 3.07 -6.61
N TRP A 33 -9.19 2.14 -6.40
CA TRP A 33 -8.48 1.51 -7.51
C TRP A 33 -9.46 0.75 -8.41
N HIS A 34 -10.27 -0.09 -7.78
CA HIS A 34 -11.35 -0.84 -8.42
C HIS A 34 -12.56 0.06 -8.68
N ALA A 35 -13.33 -0.28 -9.71
CA ALA A 35 -14.62 0.35 -9.95
C ALA A 35 -15.61 0.04 -8.81
N GLU A 36 -16.61 0.90 -8.64
CA GLU A 36 -17.57 0.82 -7.54
C GLU A 36 -18.35 -0.51 -7.53
N ASP A 37 -18.75 -0.98 -8.72
CA ASP A 37 -19.43 -2.26 -8.93
C ASP A 37 -18.56 -3.49 -8.63
N ALA A 38 -17.23 -3.36 -8.75
CA ALA A 38 -16.27 -4.42 -8.44
C ALA A 38 -15.94 -4.50 -6.93
N THR A 39 -16.20 -3.46 -6.15
CA THR A 39 -15.71 -3.34 -4.76
C THR A 39 -16.24 -4.46 -3.85
N ALA A 40 -17.53 -4.77 -3.91
CA ALA A 40 -18.13 -5.84 -3.10
C ALA A 40 -17.57 -7.23 -3.46
N SER A 41 -17.33 -7.48 -4.75
CA SER A 41 -16.74 -8.72 -5.24
C SER A 41 -15.29 -8.88 -4.78
N VAL A 42 -14.49 -7.81 -4.86
CA VAL A 42 -13.11 -7.79 -4.37
C VAL A 42 -13.06 -8.03 -2.85
N ALA A 43 -13.91 -7.36 -2.07
CA ALA A 43 -13.99 -7.56 -0.63
C ALA A 43 -14.34 -9.02 -0.26
N ALA A 44 -15.30 -9.63 -0.97
CA ALA A 44 -15.65 -11.03 -0.77
C ALA A 44 -14.47 -11.97 -1.07
N ARG A 45 -13.73 -11.72 -2.16
CA ARG A 45 -12.52 -12.49 -2.52
C ARG A 45 -11.41 -12.34 -1.48
N LEU A 46 -11.17 -11.12 -0.99
CA LEU A 46 -10.19 -10.89 0.07
C LEU A 46 -10.57 -11.65 1.35
N ARG A 47 -11.86 -11.66 1.74
CA ARG A 47 -12.32 -12.48 2.87
C ARG A 47 -12.04 -13.96 2.66
N THR A 48 -12.35 -14.51 1.50
CA THR A 48 -12.04 -15.91 1.17
C THR A 48 -10.53 -16.20 1.24
N ILE A 49 -9.69 -15.26 0.80
CA ILE A 49 -8.23 -15.40 0.90
C ILE A 49 -7.80 -15.39 2.37
N ALA A 50 -8.35 -14.49 3.20
CA ALA A 50 -8.06 -14.44 4.63
C ALA A 50 -8.42 -15.77 5.33
N ASP A 51 -9.61 -16.31 5.05
CA ASP A 51 -10.07 -17.59 5.61
C ASP A 51 -9.13 -18.73 5.23
N ARG A 52 -8.63 -18.76 3.99
CA ARG A 52 -7.64 -19.75 3.53
C ARG A 52 -6.32 -19.63 4.27
N VAL A 53 -5.82 -18.41 4.48
CA VAL A 53 -4.59 -18.17 5.24
C VAL A 53 -4.75 -18.66 6.67
N LEU A 54 -5.84 -18.30 7.34
CA LEU A 54 -6.12 -18.68 8.73
C LEU A 54 -6.33 -20.20 8.89
N ALA A 55 -6.95 -20.86 7.92
CA ALA A 55 -7.12 -22.31 7.92
C ALA A 55 -5.78 -23.06 7.70
N ALA A 56 -4.91 -22.54 6.82
CA ALA A 56 -3.62 -23.16 6.51
C ALA A 56 -2.55 -22.88 7.57
N LEU A 57 -2.65 -21.73 8.25
CA LEU A 57 -1.68 -21.20 9.20
C LEU A 57 -2.42 -20.74 10.47
N PRO A 58 -2.77 -21.65 11.39
CA PRO A 58 -3.47 -21.29 12.63
C PRO A 58 -2.74 -20.26 13.51
N GLU A 59 -1.41 -20.13 13.35
CA GLU A 59 -0.58 -19.15 14.05
C GLU A 59 -0.65 -17.74 13.44
N ALA A 60 -1.21 -17.60 12.23
CA ALA A 60 -1.39 -16.31 11.59
C ALA A 60 -2.55 -15.54 12.25
N ARG A 61 -2.37 -14.23 12.43
CA ARG A 61 -3.39 -13.36 13.03
C ARG A 61 -3.64 -12.18 12.12
N LEU A 62 -4.91 -11.86 11.85
CA LEU A 62 -5.26 -10.59 11.21
C LEU A 62 -4.78 -9.42 12.08
N ALA A 63 -4.36 -8.33 11.45
CA ALA A 63 -3.98 -7.12 12.15
C ALA A 63 -5.19 -6.52 12.88
N ASP A 64 -4.94 -5.83 13.99
CA ASP A 64 -6.00 -5.20 14.79
C ASP A 64 -6.77 -4.13 14.02
N ASP A 65 -6.14 -3.55 12.98
CA ASP A 65 -6.75 -2.56 12.09
C ASP A 65 -7.45 -3.15 10.86
N GLN A 66 -7.41 -4.48 10.66
CA GLN A 66 -8.04 -5.14 9.52
C GLN A 66 -9.52 -4.77 9.32
N PRO A 67 -10.37 -4.65 10.36
CA PRO A 67 -11.77 -4.29 10.18
C PRO A 67 -11.99 -2.92 9.53
N PHE A 68 -10.96 -2.06 9.51
CA PHE A 68 -11.02 -0.72 8.93
C PHE A 68 -10.39 -0.62 7.53
N ARG A 69 -9.88 -1.74 7.00
CA ARG A 69 -9.30 -1.82 5.66
C ARG A 69 -10.38 -2.18 4.63
N LEU A 70 -10.39 -1.46 3.52
CA LEU A 70 -11.42 -1.55 2.47
C LEU A 70 -10.95 -2.36 1.25
N THR A 71 -9.66 -2.37 0.97
CA THR A 71 -9.10 -2.85 -0.30
C THR A 71 -7.98 -3.90 -0.13
N SER A 72 -7.51 -4.09 1.10
CA SER A 72 -6.37 -4.93 1.44
C SER A 72 -6.60 -5.77 2.69
N LEU A 73 -5.85 -6.86 2.77
CA LEU A 73 -5.60 -7.66 3.96
C LEU A 73 -4.30 -7.21 4.62
N ALA A 74 -4.29 -7.28 5.94
CA ALA A 74 -3.16 -7.09 6.82
C ALA A 74 -3.20 -8.19 7.87
N PHE A 75 -2.13 -8.97 7.91
CA PHE A 75 -1.82 -9.88 9.00
C PHE A 75 -0.78 -9.21 9.90
N ALA A 76 -0.89 -9.38 11.21
CA ALA A 76 0.15 -8.94 12.13
C ALA A 76 1.48 -9.62 11.74
N ARG A 77 2.55 -8.84 11.61
CA ARG A 77 3.85 -9.38 11.22
C ARG A 77 4.37 -10.32 12.32
N PRO A 78 4.59 -11.61 12.04
CA PRO A 78 5.14 -12.52 13.03
C PRO A 78 6.64 -12.27 13.23
N ALA A 79 7.14 -12.49 14.45
CA ALA A 79 8.58 -12.44 14.73
C ALA A 79 9.33 -13.62 14.09
N ASP A 80 8.64 -14.72 13.82
CA ASP A 80 9.20 -15.88 13.13
C ASP A 80 9.25 -15.62 11.60
N PRO A 81 10.45 -15.53 11.00
CA PRO A 81 10.60 -15.32 9.57
C PRO A 81 10.10 -16.51 8.73
N VAL A 82 10.00 -17.72 9.28
CA VAL A 82 9.39 -18.86 8.57
C VAL A 82 7.89 -18.66 8.44
N LEU A 83 7.20 -18.32 9.53
CA LEU A 83 5.77 -18.01 9.49
C LEU A 83 5.47 -16.80 8.57
N GLU A 84 6.28 -15.73 8.63
CA GLU A 84 6.13 -14.57 7.74
C GLU A 84 6.13 -14.99 6.26
N ARG A 85 7.13 -15.77 5.85
CA ARG A 85 7.26 -16.29 4.48
C ARG A 85 6.09 -17.21 4.10
N ARG A 86 5.60 -18.04 5.04
CA ARG A 86 4.43 -18.89 4.79
C ARG A 86 3.17 -18.05 4.54
N ILE A 87 2.93 -16.99 5.33
CA ILE A 87 1.77 -16.11 5.11
C ILE A 87 1.87 -15.45 3.73
N VAL A 88 3.02 -14.87 3.39
CA VAL A 88 3.25 -14.25 2.06
C VAL A 88 3.00 -15.26 0.93
N ASN A 89 3.53 -16.48 1.05
CA ASN A 89 3.37 -17.51 0.03
C ASN A 89 1.91 -17.95 -0.10
N THR A 90 1.18 -18.14 1.00
CA THR A 90 -0.24 -18.52 0.97
C THR A 90 -1.10 -17.42 0.33
N LEU A 91 -0.82 -16.14 0.63
CA LEU A 91 -1.47 -15.01 -0.04
C LEU A 91 -1.26 -15.06 -1.56
N ARG A 92 -0.01 -15.22 -2.00
CA ARG A 92 0.36 -15.30 -3.42
C ARG A 92 -0.27 -16.50 -4.13
N GLN A 93 -0.24 -17.67 -3.50
CA GLN A 93 -0.90 -18.88 -4.03
C GLN A 93 -2.41 -18.72 -4.15
N ALA A 94 -3.03 -17.92 -3.28
CA ALA A 94 -4.45 -17.58 -3.37
C ALA A 94 -4.76 -16.49 -4.41
N GLY A 95 -3.74 -16.01 -5.15
CA GLY A 95 -3.86 -15.03 -6.22
C GLY A 95 -3.81 -13.57 -5.77
N ALA A 96 -3.37 -13.31 -4.53
CA ALA A 96 -3.14 -11.94 -4.05
C ALA A 96 -1.72 -11.46 -4.38
N ASP A 97 -1.60 -10.17 -4.68
CA ASP A 97 -0.35 -9.44 -4.51
C ASP A 97 -0.01 -9.41 -3.01
N ALA A 98 1.26 -9.47 -2.65
CA ALA A 98 1.66 -9.47 -1.24
C ALA A 98 3.03 -8.81 -1.00
N THR A 99 3.11 -8.02 0.07
CA THR A 99 4.33 -7.37 0.56
C THR A 99 4.39 -7.40 2.08
N VAL A 100 5.55 -7.11 2.63
CA VAL A 100 5.78 -7.01 4.08
C VAL A 100 6.25 -5.60 4.39
N ASN A 101 5.75 -5.01 5.47
CA ASN A 101 6.31 -3.79 6.04
C ASN A 101 6.64 -3.99 7.53
N ASN A 102 6.95 -2.92 8.24
CA ASN A 102 7.34 -2.99 9.65
C ASN A 102 6.28 -3.60 10.59
N LEU A 103 5.00 -3.51 10.22
CA LEU A 103 3.87 -3.88 11.09
C LEU A 103 3.09 -5.09 10.59
N TRP A 104 3.06 -5.30 9.27
CA TRP A 104 2.12 -6.20 8.63
C TRP A 104 2.73 -7.03 7.51
N VAL A 105 2.16 -8.21 7.32
CA VAL A 105 2.14 -8.88 6.02
C VAL A 105 0.86 -8.46 5.30
N LEU A 106 1.00 -7.75 4.19
CA LEU A 106 -0.10 -7.19 3.41
C LEU A 106 -0.43 -8.09 2.22
N GLY A 107 -1.73 -8.17 1.90
CA GLY A 107 -2.23 -8.84 0.70
C GLY A 107 -3.33 -8.04 0.01
N TRP A 108 -3.35 -7.97 -1.32
CA TRP A 108 -4.39 -7.25 -2.06
C TRP A 108 -4.65 -7.84 -3.45
N LEU A 109 -5.65 -7.31 -4.14
CA LEU A 109 -6.03 -7.76 -5.48
C LEU A 109 -6.03 -6.56 -6.43
N GLY A 110 -5.49 -6.75 -7.64
CA GLY A 110 -5.61 -5.78 -8.73
C GLY A 110 -4.30 -5.16 -9.20
N GLY A 111 -3.14 -5.65 -8.75
CA GLY A 111 -1.84 -5.24 -9.27
C GLY A 111 -1.47 -3.77 -9.03
N TYR A 112 -2.16 -3.10 -8.09
CA TYR A 112 -1.81 -1.73 -7.72
C TYR A 112 -0.65 -1.70 -6.75
N ASP A 113 0.09 -0.60 -6.76
CA ASP A 113 1.09 -0.28 -5.75
C ASP A 113 1.11 1.24 -5.51
N LYS A 114 2.01 1.69 -4.64
CA LYS A 114 2.17 3.12 -4.32
C LYS A 114 2.47 3.95 -5.58
N LEU A 115 3.28 3.43 -6.50
CA LEU A 115 3.72 4.16 -7.68
C LEU A 115 2.61 4.24 -8.73
N THR A 116 1.91 3.14 -9.01
CA THR A 116 0.81 3.14 -9.98
C THR A 116 -0.34 4.02 -9.50
N MET A 117 -0.68 3.98 -8.21
CA MET A 117 -1.70 4.88 -7.66
C MET A 117 -1.22 6.34 -7.64
N THR A 118 0.04 6.61 -7.30
CA THR A 118 0.61 7.97 -7.37
C THR A 118 0.53 8.54 -8.77
N ARG A 119 0.92 7.75 -9.79
CA ARG A 119 0.82 8.12 -11.21
C ARG A 119 -0.60 8.52 -11.58
N ARG A 120 -1.56 7.65 -11.26
CA ARG A 120 -2.99 7.88 -11.55
C ARG A 120 -3.50 9.14 -10.84
N THR A 121 -3.24 9.27 -9.54
CA THR A 121 -3.73 10.37 -8.72
C THR A 121 -3.17 11.72 -9.17
N LEU A 122 -1.85 11.81 -9.37
CA LEU A 122 -1.21 13.06 -9.76
C LEU A 122 -1.65 13.54 -11.15
N ALA A 123 -1.78 12.62 -12.12
CA ALA A 123 -2.27 12.97 -13.44
C ALA A 123 -3.75 13.42 -13.39
N GLN A 124 -4.61 12.68 -12.68
CA GLN A 124 -6.05 12.92 -12.70
C GLN A 124 -6.49 14.14 -11.88
N HIS A 125 -5.84 14.40 -10.74
CA HIS A 125 -6.30 15.41 -9.78
C HIS A 125 -5.39 16.63 -9.68
N TYR A 126 -4.14 16.54 -10.15
CA TYR A 126 -3.15 17.60 -10.00
C TYR A 126 -2.51 18.02 -11.34
N GLY A 127 -2.85 17.35 -12.45
CA GLY A 127 -2.33 17.67 -13.77
C GLY A 127 -0.83 17.40 -13.95
N VAL A 128 -0.24 16.57 -13.08
CA VAL A 128 1.20 16.24 -13.11
C VAL A 128 1.39 14.86 -13.72
N ASP A 129 2.12 14.80 -14.84
CA ASP A 129 2.54 13.54 -15.45
C ASP A 129 3.91 13.15 -14.90
N ILE A 130 3.92 12.28 -13.88
CA ILE A 130 5.17 11.88 -13.23
C ILE A 130 6.14 11.15 -14.15
N ASP A 131 5.69 10.59 -15.29
CA ASP A 131 6.63 9.96 -16.22
C ASP A 131 7.46 11.02 -16.98
N ARG A 132 6.94 12.25 -17.11
CA ARG A 132 7.60 13.42 -17.72
C ARG A 132 8.23 14.35 -16.69
N GLU A 133 7.63 14.45 -15.50
CA GLU A 133 7.95 15.45 -14.48
C GLU A 133 8.57 14.81 -13.21
N ARG A 134 9.42 13.80 -13.39
CA ARG A 134 10.02 13.02 -12.28
C ARG A 134 10.78 13.85 -11.25
N GLU A 135 11.29 15.01 -11.65
CA GLU A 135 12.07 15.91 -10.79
C GLU A 135 11.20 16.88 -9.99
N ALA A 136 9.90 16.99 -10.30
CA ALA A 136 8.97 17.85 -9.56
C ALA A 136 8.52 17.23 -8.22
N ILE A 137 8.82 15.95 -7.99
CA ILE A 137 8.34 15.18 -6.85
C ILE A 137 9.49 14.82 -5.92
N LEU A 138 9.34 15.18 -4.65
CA LEU A 138 10.12 14.64 -3.55
C LEU A 138 9.33 13.51 -2.89
N TYR A 139 9.95 12.33 -2.79
CA TYR A 139 9.37 11.19 -2.11
C TYR A 139 10.13 10.87 -0.81
N SER A 140 9.39 10.55 0.25
CA SER A 140 9.96 10.12 1.53
C SER A 140 9.37 8.78 1.94
N GLY A 141 10.23 7.83 2.31
CA GLY A 141 9.87 6.45 2.62
C GLY A 141 10.77 5.82 3.68
N ASP A 142 10.41 4.62 4.13
CA ASP A 142 10.94 4.02 5.34
C ASP A 142 11.16 2.50 5.27
N SER A 143 10.62 1.82 4.26
CA SER A 143 10.60 0.35 4.21
C SER A 143 10.64 -0.21 2.79
N THR A 144 10.66 -1.55 2.67
CA THR A 144 10.82 -2.25 1.39
C THR A 144 9.64 -2.07 0.43
N ASN A 145 8.43 -1.77 0.94
CA ASN A 145 7.28 -1.46 0.08
C ASN A 145 7.37 -0.08 -0.60
N ASP A 146 8.37 0.73 -0.24
CA ASP A 146 8.69 2.00 -0.89
C ASP A 146 9.68 1.82 -2.06
N ALA A 147 10.19 0.60 -2.29
CA ALA A 147 11.15 0.30 -3.34
C ALA A 147 10.73 0.81 -4.74
N PRO A 148 9.47 0.65 -5.19
CA PRO A 148 9.04 1.19 -6.48
C PRO A 148 9.18 2.71 -6.56
N MET A 149 8.94 3.40 -5.45
CA MET A 149 9.00 4.86 -5.38
C MET A 149 10.46 5.33 -5.36
N PHE A 150 11.33 4.67 -4.59
CA PHE A 150 12.77 4.96 -4.57
C PHE A 150 13.43 4.73 -5.93
N ALA A 151 13.03 3.68 -6.65
CA ALA A 151 13.56 3.39 -7.97
C ALA A 151 13.06 4.36 -9.06
N PHE A 152 11.89 4.97 -8.87
CA PHE A 152 11.25 5.80 -9.89
C PHE A 152 11.59 7.29 -9.78
N PHE A 153 11.53 7.86 -8.58
CA PHE A 153 11.74 9.29 -8.37
C PHE A 153 13.22 9.63 -8.18
N LYS A 154 13.63 10.77 -8.74
CA LYS A 154 14.99 11.28 -8.59
C LYS A 154 15.27 11.79 -7.18
N HIS A 155 14.30 12.52 -6.62
CA HIS A 155 14.42 13.10 -5.28
C HIS A 155 13.72 12.19 -4.27
N THR A 156 14.51 11.38 -3.60
CA THR A 156 14.03 10.40 -2.62
C THR A 156 14.79 10.53 -1.32
N VAL A 157 14.07 10.48 -0.20
CA VAL A 157 14.63 10.57 1.15
C VAL A 157 14.21 9.35 1.95
N GLY A 158 15.19 8.65 2.51
CA GLY A 158 14.98 7.57 3.43
C GLY A 158 14.92 8.07 4.87
N VAL A 159 13.82 7.86 5.59
CA VAL A 159 13.80 8.16 7.03
C VAL A 159 14.56 7.09 7.82
N SER A 160 14.89 7.35 9.09
CA SER A 160 15.89 6.59 9.86
C SER A 160 15.72 5.07 9.86
N THR A 161 14.49 4.57 9.81
CA THR A 161 14.15 3.13 9.79
C THR A 161 14.55 2.43 8.49
N VAL A 162 14.70 3.15 7.37
CA VAL A 162 15.10 2.57 6.08
C VAL A 162 16.45 1.86 6.14
N ARG A 163 17.32 2.27 7.08
CA ARG A 163 18.66 1.71 7.30
C ARG A 163 18.63 0.19 7.54
N GLN A 164 17.53 -0.33 8.08
CA GLN A 164 17.33 -1.75 8.35
C GLN A 164 17.02 -2.56 7.08
N TYR A 165 16.75 -1.88 5.97
CA TYR A 165 16.23 -2.47 4.72
C TYR A 165 17.08 -2.12 3.48
N LEU A 166 18.17 -1.38 3.63
CA LEU A 166 19.00 -0.92 2.50
C LEU A 166 19.54 -2.08 1.66
N ASP A 167 19.84 -3.22 2.29
CA ASP A 167 20.31 -4.45 1.64
C ASP A 167 19.21 -5.17 0.83
N GLN A 168 17.95 -4.86 1.10
CA GLN A 168 16.77 -5.44 0.45
C GLN A 168 16.18 -4.50 -0.61
N LEU A 169 16.62 -3.24 -0.66
CA LEU A 169 16.16 -2.26 -1.64
C LEU A 169 16.97 -2.37 -2.93
N PRO A 170 16.32 -2.58 -4.10
CA PRO A 170 17.03 -2.60 -5.39
C PRO A 170 17.71 -1.25 -5.70
N VAL A 171 17.10 -0.15 -5.26
CA VAL A 171 17.61 1.21 -5.38
C VAL A 171 17.46 1.88 -4.01
N ALA A 172 18.57 2.34 -3.45
CA ALA A 172 18.57 3.10 -2.21
C ALA A 172 18.01 4.53 -2.44
N PRO A 173 17.38 5.15 -1.43
CA PRO A 173 17.01 6.56 -1.51
C PRO A 173 18.24 7.45 -1.75
N ALA A 174 18.03 8.57 -2.44
CA ALA A 174 19.10 9.49 -2.82
C ALA A 174 19.69 10.29 -1.63
N GLY A 175 18.90 10.47 -0.56
CA GLY A 175 19.30 11.15 0.68
C GLY A 175 18.77 10.48 1.94
#